data_AF-A0A7G8PML0-F1
#
_entry.id   AF-A0A7G8PML0-F1
#
_cell.length_a   1.000
_cell.length_b   1.000
_cell.length_c   1.000
_cell.angle_alpha   90.00
_cell.angle_beta   90.00
_cell.angle_gamma   90.00
#
_symmetry.space_group_name_H-M   'P 1'
#
loop_
_entity.id
_entity.type
_entity.pdbx_description
1 polymer ?
#
loop_
_entity_poly.entity_id
_entity_poly.type
_entity_poly.pdbx_seq_one_letter_code
_entity_poly.pdbx_strand_id
1 'polypeptide(L)'
;MESAAPLTITRPPEIATASGNTFLCLVRFALANIRRRPERFVLSVLGIALAIACVTVVRTIAASFAITGAESVTDVIGGAQLWVVPAAGVHYDTAALALVADGPASAITVVPADWSAVRTLSGTTSVNGMTVSVRGNDSVAAGHAAVGEQLATRLGVGPGDRVVIGGQSLVVDPSGPGESATVSTDLAHSVVGDNGWWTITAPEGEQKRRDLAQIFGAATGLPTTTDPAVQPDRNGSGLIYDTVGGVGPLTFEQNFSALFSGKVTGSTLGLISTIGLILGFVIAVSSFLAAVAERKREFGIMSSIGLADEVLYFFLVESAIVFVVAYLVGVLGAGAAVALVIPGIATVTAWAQAAGMVAAFIPAMAIVGALIPVHRLLQQRPVDLLGGR
;
A
#
# COMPACT_ATOMS: atom_id res chain seq x y z
N MET A 1 3.11 -10.54 -92.66
CA MET A 1 2.82 -11.36 -91.47
C MET A 1 4.07 -11.37 -90.63
N GLU A 2 4.18 -10.40 -89.72
CA GLU A 2 5.31 -10.24 -88.82
C GLU A 2 4.89 -10.80 -87.45
N SER A 3 5.62 -11.80 -86.96
CA SER A 3 5.30 -12.55 -85.74
C SER A 3 5.82 -11.79 -84.52
N ALA A 4 4.90 -11.33 -83.66
CA ALA A 4 5.24 -10.65 -82.41
C ALA A 4 5.69 -11.65 -81.34
N ALA A 5 6.92 -11.51 -80.86
CA ALA A 5 7.43 -12.25 -79.70
C ALA A 5 6.85 -11.68 -78.38
N PRO A 6 6.49 -12.52 -77.40
CA PRO A 6 5.93 -12.03 -76.14
C PRO A 6 7.03 -11.49 -75.21
N LEU A 7 6.82 -10.27 -74.69
CA LEU A 7 7.65 -9.66 -73.64
C LEU A 7 7.41 -10.41 -72.33
N THR A 8 8.44 -11.08 -71.82
CA THR A 8 8.40 -11.74 -70.51
C THR A 8 8.69 -10.69 -69.44
N ILE A 9 7.65 -10.24 -68.73
CA ILE A 9 7.78 -9.36 -67.57
C ILE A 9 8.24 -10.22 -66.38
N THR A 10 9.53 -10.17 -66.05
CA THR A 10 10.06 -10.78 -64.83
C THR A 10 9.61 -9.96 -63.61
N ARG A 11 8.84 -10.58 -62.70
CA ARG A 11 8.53 -10.03 -61.37
C ARG A 11 9.85 -9.63 -60.67
N PRO A 12 9.92 -8.47 -60.02
CA PRO A 12 11.04 -8.17 -59.13
C PRO A 12 11.13 -9.24 -58.04
N PRO A 13 12.33 -9.60 -57.58
CA PRO A 13 12.50 -10.61 -56.55
C PRO A 13 11.75 -10.19 -55.29
N GLU A 14 10.96 -11.12 -54.75
CA GLU A 14 10.27 -10.96 -53.48
C GLU A 14 11.31 -10.68 -52.39
N ILE A 15 11.17 -9.54 -51.71
CA ILE A 15 12.09 -9.11 -50.66
C ILE A 15 12.10 -10.21 -49.59
N ALA A 16 13.25 -10.85 -49.38
CA ALA A 16 13.42 -11.90 -48.39
C ALA A 16 12.98 -11.37 -47.02
N THR A 17 11.87 -11.91 -46.50
CA THR A 17 11.42 -11.66 -45.14
C THR A 17 12.45 -12.27 -44.20
N ALA A 18 13.30 -11.41 -43.62
CA ALA A 18 14.29 -11.86 -42.66
C ALA A 18 13.57 -12.56 -41.50
N SER A 19 13.82 -13.86 -41.33
CA SER A 19 13.30 -14.67 -40.21
C SER A 19 14.03 -14.35 -38.90
N GLY A 20 14.16 -13.07 -38.58
CA GLY A 20 14.61 -12.59 -37.29
C GLY A 20 13.39 -12.25 -36.43
N ASN A 21 13.48 -12.45 -35.13
CA ASN A 21 12.43 -12.03 -34.19
C ASN A 21 12.28 -10.50 -34.30
N THR A 22 11.29 -10.01 -35.05
CA THR A 22 11.09 -8.58 -35.40
C THR A 22 11.19 -7.68 -34.18
N PHE A 23 10.63 -8.13 -33.06
CA PHE A 23 10.71 -7.46 -31.77
C PHE A 23 12.15 -7.26 -31.27
N LEU A 24 13.02 -8.26 -31.39
CA LEU A 24 14.42 -8.16 -31.00
C LEU A 24 15.18 -7.13 -31.87
N CYS A 25 14.82 -7.01 -33.15
CA CYS A 25 15.37 -5.99 -34.03
C CYS A 25 14.97 -4.58 -33.56
N LEU A 26 13.68 -4.38 -33.26
CA LEU A 26 13.17 -3.11 -32.71
C LEU A 26 13.88 -2.74 -31.40
N VAL A 27 14.04 -3.69 -30.47
CA VAL A 27 14.72 -3.48 -29.19
C VAL A 27 16.20 -3.14 -29.40
N ARG A 28 16.93 -3.87 -30.26
CA ARG A 28 18.34 -3.58 -30.54
C ARG A 28 18.52 -2.20 -31.16
N PHE A 29 17.62 -1.80 -32.06
CA PHE A 29 17.62 -0.48 -32.66
C PHE A 29 17.36 0.62 -31.62
N ALA A 30 16.32 0.45 -30.79
CA ALA A 30 16.01 1.36 -29.70
C ALA A 30 17.19 1.52 -28.72
N LEU A 31 17.85 0.41 -28.35
CA LEU A 31 19.01 0.43 -27.45
C LEU A 31 20.21 1.13 -28.07
N ALA A 32 20.46 0.92 -29.37
CA ALA A 32 21.52 1.63 -30.09
C ALA A 32 21.25 3.14 -30.14
N ASN A 33 19.98 3.53 -30.26
CA ASN A 33 19.57 4.93 -30.27
C ASN A 33 19.75 5.60 -28.90
N ILE A 34 19.34 4.92 -27.82
CA ILE A 34 19.53 5.36 -26.44
C ILE A 34 21.03 5.59 -26.15
N ARG A 35 21.90 4.67 -26.59
CA ARG A 35 23.36 4.78 -26.40
C ARG A 35 23.98 5.98 -27.12
N ARG A 36 23.36 6.50 -28.19
CA ARG A 36 23.83 7.70 -28.90
C ARG A 36 23.53 9.00 -28.16
N ARG A 37 22.52 9.02 -27.28
CA ARG A 37 22.11 10.20 -26.50
C ARG A 37 21.84 9.85 -25.03
N PRO A 38 22.87 9.44 -24.28
CA PRO A 38 22.71 8.92 -22.93
C PRO A 38 22.19 9.98 -21.95
N GLU A 39 22.59 11.24 -22.09
CA GLU A 39 22.18 12.34 -21.21
C GLU A 39 20.66 12.50 -21.17
N ARG A 40 20.02 12.52 -22.34
CA ARG A 40 18.57 12.65 -22.44
C ARG A 40 17.87 11.46 -21.80
N PHE A 41 18.31 10.25 -22.12
CA PHE A 41 17.75 9.03 -21.55
C PHE A 41 17.81 9.07 -20.01
N VAL A 42 18.97 9.42 -19.46
CA VAL A 42 19.17 9.52 -18.02
C VAL A 42 18.28 10.59 -17.40
N LEU A 43 18.18 11.78 -17.98
CA LEU A 43 17.32 12.86 -17.48
C LEU A 43 15.83 12.47 -17.49
N SER A 44 15.35 11.84 -18.57
CA SER A 44 13.97 11.34 -18.67
C SER A 44 13.71 10.25 -17.62
N VAL A 45 14.62 9.27 -17.52
CA VAL A 45 14.51 8.16 -16.57
C VAL A 45 14.50 8.68 -15.14
N LEU A 46 15.41 9.58 -14.76
CA LEU A 46 15.50 10.13 -13.40
C LEU A 46 14.25 10.94 -13.03
N GLY A 47 13.75 11.79 -13.94
CA GLY A 47 12.56 12.60 -13.67
C GLY A 47 11.31 11.74 -13.46
N ILE A 48 11.11 10.72 -14.30
CA ILE A 48 9.98 9.79 -14.17
C ILE A 48 10.17 8.88 -12.95
N ALA A 49 11.39 8.37 -12.73
CA ALA A 49 11.71 7.51 -11.60
C ALA A 49 11.51 8.23 -10.26
N LEU A 50 11.86 9.51 -10.16
CA LEU A 50 11.65 10.31 -8.95
C LEU A 50 10.16 10.45 -8.61
N ALA A 51 9.32 10.71 -9.61
CA ALA A 51 7.88 10.79 -9.41
C ALA A 51 7.28 9.44 -9.00
N ILE A 52 7.68 8.36 -9.67
CA ILE A 52 7.31 6.99 -9.31
C ILE A 52 7.76 6.68 -7.89
N ALA A 53 9.00 7.05 -7.52
CA ALA A 53 9.54 6.80 -6.20
C ALA A 53 8.72 7.53 -5.13
N CYS A 54 8.42 8.81 -5.31
CA CYS A 54 7.62 9.60 -4.38
C CYS A 54 6.26 8.95 -4.10
N VAL A 55 5.54 8.56 -5.16
CA VAL A 55 4.24 7.90 -5.04
C VAL A 55 4.37 6.53 -4.38
N THR A 56 5.37 5.75 -4.78
CA THR A 56 5.60 4.40 -4.25
C THR A 56 5.94 4.46 -2.76
N VAL A 57 6.77 5.41 -2.32
CA VAL A 57 7.09 5.62 -0.89
C VAL A 57 5.82 5.88 -0.09
N VAL A 58 5.02 6.88 -0.48
CA VAL A 58 3.82 7.24 0.27
C VAL A 58 2.78 6.12 0.27
N ARG A 59 2.61 5.42 -0.85
CA ARG A 59 1.71 4.26 -0.93
C ARG A 59 2.20 3.07 -0.12
N THR A 60 3.51 2.82 -0.09
CA THR A 60 4.10 1.76 0.75
C THR A 60 3.87 2.07 2.22
N ILE A 61 4.09 3.32 2.65
CA ILE A 61 3.81 3.75 4.02
C ILE A 61 2.32 3.56 4.34
N ALA A 62 1.42 4.05 3.48
CA ALA A 62 -0.03 3.91 3.69
C ALA A 62 -0.48 2.44 3.80
N ALA A 63 0.03 1.57 2.93
CA ALA A 63 -0.26 0.14 2.97
C ALA A 63 0.30 -0.53 4.23
N SER A 64 1.49 -0.13 4.69
CA SER A 64 2.10 -0.65 5.91
C SER A 64 1.30 -0.26 7.16
N PHE A 65 0.83 0.99 7.24
CA PHE A 65 -0.06 1.44 8.31
C PHE A 65 -1.41 0.72 8.28
N ALA A 66 -1.95 0.43 7.09
CA ALA A 66 -3.14 -0.41 6.96
C ALA A 66 -2.90 -1.83 7.48
N ILE A 67 -1.81 -2.49 7.06
CA ILE A 67 -1.49 -3.86 7.50
C ILE A 67 -1.32 -3.90 9.02
N THR A 68 -0.51 -3.00 9.57
CA THR A 68 -0.25 -2.93 11.02
C THR A 68 -1.54 -2.61 11.80
N GLY A 69 -2.39 -1.75 11.25
CA GLY A 69 -3.71 -1.45 11.81
C GLY A 69 -4.64 -2.67 11.81
N ALA A 70 -4.69 -3.44 10.71
CA ALA A 70 -5.46 -4.68 10.63
C ALA A 70 -4.97 -5.70 11.68
N GLU A 71 -3.66 -5.94 11.73
CA GLU A 71 -3.06 -6.87 12.69
C GLU A 71 -3.33 -6.44 14.13
N SER A 72 -3.27 -5.14 14.42
CA SER A 72 -3.60 -4.62 15.76
C SER A 72 -5.05 -4.85 16.13
N VAL A 73 -5.98 -4.67 15.18
CA VAL A 73 -7.41 -4.97 15.42
C VAL A 73 -7.61 -6.46 15.62
N THR A 74 -6.97 -7.31 14.82
CA THR A 74 -7.03 -8.77 14.98
C THR A 74 -6.46 -9.20 16.33
N ASP A 75 -5.37 -8.59 16.79
CA ASP A 75 -4.78 -8.84 18.11
C ASP A 75 -5.72 -8.41 19.26
N VAL A 76 -6.55 -7.39 19.06
CA VAL A 76 -7.56 -6.95 20.05
C VAL A 76 -8.81 -7.82 20.02
N ILE A 77 -9.36 -8.09 18.84
CA ILE A 77 -10.67 -8.71 18.65
C ILE A 77 -10.55 -10.24 18.67
N GLY A 78 -9.48 -10.79 18.08
CA GLY A 78 -9.20 -12.22 17.91
C GLY A 78 -10.22 -12.94 17.04
N GLY A 79 -11.42 -13.10 17.58
CA GLY A 79 -12.60 -13.64 16.91
C GLY A 79 -13.90 -13.26 17.61
N ALA A 80 -13.87 -12.24 18.46
CA ALA A 80 -15.05 -11.72 19.14
C ALA A 80 -16.01 -11.04 18.14
N GLN A 81 -17.31 -11.20 18.38
CA GLN A 81 -18.35 -10.67 17.50
C GLN A 81 -18.62 -9.19 17.76
N LEU A 82 -18.36 -8.72 18.98
CA LEU A 82 -18.49 -7.31 19.33
C LEU A 82 -17.25 -6.81 20.07
N TRP A 83 -16.90 -5.56 19.81
CA TRP A 83 -15.84 -4.85 20.52
C TRP A 83 -16.41 -3.59 21.15
N VAL A 84 -16.39 -3.52 22.48
CA VAL A 84 -16.92 -2.38 23.24
C VAL A 84 -15.76 -1.48 23.65
N VAL A 85 -15.71 -0.29 23.07
CA VAL A 85 -14.66 0.70 23.33
C VAL A 85 -15.14 1.74 24.35
N PRO A 86 -14.23 2.30 25.15
CA PRO A 86 -14.58 3.31 26.15
C PRO A 86 -15.03 4.62 25.49
N ALA A 87 -15.70 5.50 26.24
CA ALA A 87 -16.18 6.79 25.74
C ALA A 87 -15.06 7.69 25.21
N ALA A 88 -13.87 7.59 25.81
CA ALA A 88 -12.67 8.29 25.36
C ALA A 88 -12.14 7.75 24.01
N GLY A 89 -12.52 6.53 23.63
CA GLY A 89 -12.10 5.87 22.42
C GLY A 89 -10.86 4.98 22.58
N VAL A 90 -10.32 4.62 21.42
CA VAL A 90 -9.10 3.85 21.27
C VAL A 90 -8.26 4.52 20.19
N HIS A 91 -6.95 4.45 20.34
CA HIS A 91 -6.03 4.93 19.33
C HIS A 91 -4.92 3.91 19.09
N TYR A 92 -4.31 4.02 17.91
CA TYR A 92 -3.09 3.29 17.62
C TYR A 92 -1.90 4.13 18.09
N ASP A 93 -1.17 3.63 19.09
CA ASP A 93 0.04 4.28 19.60
C ASP A 93 1.23 3.87 18.73
N THR A 94 1.85 4.85 18.05
CA THR A 94 2.94 4.61 17.11
C THR A 94 4.27 4.26 17.78
N ALA A 95 4.42 4.50 19.08
CA ALA A 95 5.60 4.11 19.85
C ALA A 95 5.43 2.70 20.45
N ALA A 96 4.21 2.34 20.84
CA ALA A 96 3.87 1.00 21.32
C ALA A 96 3.62 0.00 20.17
N LEU A 97 3.32 0.50 18.96
CA LEU A 97 2.93 -0.28 17.78
C LEU A 97 1.67 -1.13 18.01
N ALA A 98 0.73 -0.64 18.82
CA ALA A 98 -0.49 -1.37 19.16
C ALA A 98 -1.68 -0.43 19.38
N LEU A 99 -2.89 -1.00 19.34
CA LEU A 99 -4.10 -0.32 19.79
C LEU A 99 -4.14 -0.25 21.32
N VAL A 100 -4.46 0.93 21.83
CA VAL A 100 -4.49 1.26 23.26
C VAL A 100 -5.80 1.98 23.60
N ALA A 101 -6.31 1.76 24.81
CA ALA A 101 -7.51 2.42 25.31
C ALA A 101 -7.20 3.84 25.80
N ASP A 102 -8.05 4.80 25.44
CA ASP A 102 -7.91 6.21 25.84
C ASP A 102 -8.60 6.54 27.17
N GLY A 103 -9.26 5.56 27.79
CA GLY A 103 -10.00 5.76 29.02
C GLY A 103 -10.55 4.48 29.62
N PRO A 104 -11.25 4.59 30.76
CA PRO A 104 -11.73 3.46 31.52
C PRO A 104 -12.72 2.64 30.71
N ALA A 105 -12.58 1.31 30.77
CA ALA A 105 -13.50 0.40 30.09
C ALA A 105 -14.96 0.71 30.47
N SER A 106 -15.87 0.63 29.49
CA SER A 106 -17.29 0.87 29.72
C SER A 106 -17.84 -0.01 30.84
N ALA A 107 -18.69 0.57 31.69
CA ALA A 107 -19.37 -0.16 32.74
C ALA A 107 -20.46 -1.06 32.13
N ILE A 108 -20.19 -2.36 32.06
CA ILE A 108 -21.14 -3.37 31.60
C ILE A 108 -21.64 -4.12 32.83
N THR A 109 -22.93 -3.97 33.14
CA THR A 109 -23.58 -4.61 34.30
C THR A 109 -24.41 -5.83 33.92
N VAL A 110 -24.72 -5.99 32.64
CA VAL A 110 -25.55 -7.08 32.12
C VAL A 110 -24.86 -7.69 30.90
N VAL A 111 -24.63 -9.00 30.96
CA VAL A 111 -24.20 -9.82 29.83
C VAL A 111 -25.31 -10.84 29.57
N PRO A 112 -25.81 -10.97 28.33
CA PRO A 112 -26.84 -11.96 28.02
C PRO A 112 -26.40 -13.39 28.40
N ALA A 113 -27.37 -14.26 28.69
CA ALA A 113 -27.09 -15.66 29.02
C ALA A 113 -26.32 -16.35 27.89
N ASP A 114 -25.33 -17.17 28.25
CA ASP A 114 -24.46 -17.93 27.35
C ASP A 114 -23.50 -17.09 26.49
N TRP A 115 -23.45 -15.76 26.70
CA TRP A 115 -22.45 -14.89 26.08
C TRP A 115 -21.22 -14.78 26.97
N SER A 116 -20.04 -14.67 26.35
CA SER A 116 -18.78 -14.40 27.06
C SER A 116 -18.38 -12.95 26.87
N ALA A 117 -18.04 -12.26 27.97
CA ALA A 117 -17.54 -10.90 27.95
C ALA A 117 -16.19 -10.87 28.67
N VAL A 118 -15.14 -10.49 27.95
CA VAL A 118 -13.78 -10.40 28.51
C VAL A 118 -13.38 -8.94 28.57
N ARG A 119 -13.10 -8.46 29.79
CA ARG A 119 -12.49 -7.14 30.02
C ARG A 119 -10.99 -7.26 29.81
N THR A 120 -10.44 -6.42 28.96
CA THR A 120 -8.99 -6.31 28.77
C THR A 120 -8.58 -4.92 29.20
N LEU A 121 -7.85 -4.83 30.31
CA LEU A 121 -7.15 -3.60 30.66
C LEU A 121 -6.07 -3.35 29.61
N SER A 122 -5.93 -2.10 29.17
CA SER A 122 -5.03 -1.73 28.09
C SER A 122 -4.48 -0.33 28.28
N GLY A 123 -3.17 -0.19 28.10
CA GLY A 123 -2.45 1.06 28.22
C GLY A 123 -1.02 0.88 27.75
N THR A 124 -0.19 1.89 28.00
CA THR A 124 1.24 1.82 27.71
C THR A 124 2.08 1.95 28.97
N THR A 125 3.29 1.40 28.92
CA THR A 125 4.32 1.61 29.93
C THR A 125 5.69 1.73 29.27
N SER A 126 6.70 2.11 30.05
CA SER A 126 8.09 2.11 29.58
C SER A 126 8.83 0.88 30.06
N VAL A 127 9.45 0.15 29.13
CA VAL A 127 10.32 -1.00 29.39
C VAL A 127 11.64 -0.72 28.69
N ASN A 128 12.74 -0.63 29.44
CA ASN A 128 14.07 -0.32 28.90
C ASN A 128 14.10 0.94 27.99
N GLY A 129 13.30 1.96 28.33
CA GLY A 129 13.18 3.19 27.54
C GLY A 129 12.31 3.08 26.28
N MET A 130 11.73 1.91 26.00
CA MET A 130 10.77 1.70 24.91
C MET A 130 9.34 1.74 25.42
N THR A 131 8.43 2.33 24.63
CA THR A 131 6.99 2.28 24.91
C THR A 131 6.45 0.90 24.55
N VAL A 132 5.78 0.26 25.51
CA VAL A 132 5.22 -1.08 25.39
C VAL A 132 3.73 -1.04 25.70
N SER A 133 2.93 -1.68 24.84
CA SER A 133 1.51 -1.94 25.09
C SER A 133 1.38 -3.03 26.15
N VAL A 134 0.66 -2.75 27.24
CA VAL A 134 0.40 -3.70 28.32
C VAL A 134 -1.08 -4.04 28.35
N ARG A 135 -1.39 -5.34 28.41
CA ARG A 135 -2.74 -5.87 28.50
C ARG A 135 -2.94 -6.74 29.73
N GLY A 136 -4.13 -6.67 30.33
CA GLY A 136 -4.52 -7.55 31.44
C GLY A 136 -5.20 -8.82 30.97
N ASN A 137 -4.81 -9.97 31.54
CA ASN A 137 -5.51 -11.25 31.37
C ASN A 137 -5.36 -12.12 32.63
N ASP A 138 -6.47 -12.66 33.13
CA ASP A 138 -6.51 -13.52 34.31
C ASP A 138 -5.85 -14.89 34.10
N SER A 139 -5.66 -15.32 32.84
CA SER A 139 -4.98 -16.58 32.54
C SER A 139 -3.45 -16.50 32.67
N VAL A 140 -2.87 -15.30 32.72
CA VAL A 140 -1.42 -15.11 32.86
C VAL A 140 -1.04 -15.20 34.33
N ALA A 141 -0.14 -16.15 34.64
CA ALA A 141 0.34 -16.37 36.00
C ALA A 141 1.08 -15.14 36.56
N ALA A 142 0.94 -14.89 37.86
CA ALA A 142 1.71 -13.86 38.54
C ALA A 142 3.22 -14.12 38.37
N GLY A 143 3.99 -13.07 38.07
CA GLY A 143 5.43 -13.19 37.79
C GLY A 143 5.77 -13.60 36.35
N HIS A 144 4.77 -13.76 35.48
CA HIS A 144 4.94 -14.05 34.05
C HIS A 144 4.37 -12.92 33.18
N ALA A 145 4.92 -12.80 31.98
CA ALA A 145 4.42 -11.91 30.93
C ALA A 145 4.36 -12.70 29.62
N ALA A 146 3.18 -12.81 29.03
CA ALA A 146 3.02 -13.34 27.69
C ALA A 146 3.38 -12.23 26.69
N VAL A 147 4.52 -12.33 26.03
CA VAL A 147 5.07 -11.28 25.16
C VAL A 147 4.93 -11.69 23.70
N GLY A 148 4.28 -10.84 22.89
CA GLY A 148 4.13 -11.08 21.46
C GLY A 148 5.47 -11.14 20.73
N GLU A 149 5.54 -11.94 19.66
CA GLU A 149 6.80 -12.22 18.94
C GLU A 149 7.51 -10.94 18.44
N GLN A 150 6.74 -9.98 17.91
CA GLN A 150 7.27 -8.70 17.43
C GLN A 150 7.79 -7.84 18.59
N LEU A 151 7.04 -7.78 19.69
CA LEU A 151 7.48 -7.08 20.90
C LEU A 151 8.74 -7.71 21.51
N ALA A 152 8.80 -9.05 21.58
CA ALA A 152 9.96 -9.78 22.09
C ALA A 152 11.21 -9.46 21.27
N THR A 153 11.08 -9.43 19.94
CA THR A 153 12.16 -9.03 19.02
C THR A 153 12.58 -7.58 19.26
N ARG A 154 11.62 -6.67 19.44
CA ARG A 154 11.88 -5.23 19.69
C ARG A 154 12.58 -4.99 21.02
N LEU A 155 12.21 -5.75 22.06
CA LEU A 155 12.82 -5.70 23.38
C LEU A 155 14.16 -6.45 23.44
N GLY A 156 14.46 -7.31 22.44
CA GLY A 156 15.63 -8.16 22.44
C GLY A 156 15.58 -9.26 23.51
N VAL A 157 14.39 -9.77 23.81
CA VAL A 157 14.15 -10.80 24.83
C VAL A 157 13.63 -12.09 24.20
N GLY A 158 14.03 -13.22 24.74
CA GLY A 158 13.58 -14.55 24.35
C GLY A 158 12.77 -15.27 25.44
N PRO A 159 12.29 -16.48 25.15
CA PRO A 159 11.58 -17.31 26.12
C PRO A 159 12.44 -17.56 27.38
N GLY A 160 11.88 -17.30 28.56
CA GLY A 160 12.56 -17.46 29.84
C GLY A 160 13.41 -16.27 30.29
N ASP A 161 13.63 -15.28 29.42
CA ASP A 161 14.27 -14.02 29.82
C ASP A 161 13.38 -13.23 30.78
N ARG A 162 13.93 -12.15 31.34
CA ARG A 162 13.21 -11.30 32.28
C ARG A 162 12.97 -9.91 31.73
N VAL A 163 11.75 -9.42 31.93
CA VAL A 163 11.32 -8.07 31.60
C VAL A 163 10.80 -7.38 32.86
N VAL A 164 11.00 -6.07 32.99
CA VAL A 164 10.46 -5.29 34.11
C VAL A 164 9.27 -4.47 33.64
N ILE A 165 8.08 -4.79 34.12
CA ILE A 165 6.82 -4.10 33.80
C ILE A 165 6.17 -3.67 35.12
N GLY A 166 5.79 -2.40 35.25
CA GLY A 166 5.20 -1.89 36.49
C GLY A 166 6.10 -2.05 37.73
N GLY A 167 7.43 -2.07 37.53
CA GLY A 167 8.40 -2.32 38.60
C GLY A 167 8.53 -3.78 39.03
N GLN A 168 7.79 -4.72 38.43
CA GLN A 168 7.89 -6.16 38.71
C GLN A 168 8.74 -6.86 37.66
N SER A 169 9.64 -7.75 38.10
CA SER A 169 10.44 -8.60 37.22
C SER A 169 9.64 -9.85 36.85
N LEU A 170 9.32 -9.98 35.57
CA LEU A 170 8.47 -11.02 35.00
C LEU A 170 9.28 -11.93 34.08
N VAL A 171 8.96 -13.22 34.09
CA VAL A 171 9.48 -14.19 33.12
C VAL A 171 8.73 -14.04 31.81
N VAL A 172 9.47 -13.95 30.71
CA VAL A 172 8.92 -13.83 29.36
C VAL A 172 8.46 -15.20 28.88
N ASP A 173 7.17 -15.34 28.69
CA ASP A 173 6.56 -16.44 27.98
C ASP A 173 6.24 -15.97 26.55
N PRO A 174 6.66 -16.68 25.50
CA PRO A 174 6.29 -16.32 24.14
C PRO A 174 4.77 -16.44 23.97
N SER A 175 4.14 -15.37 23.50
CA SER A 175 2.78 -15.42 22.97
C SER A 175 2.80 -15.45 21.45
N GLY A 176 1.64 -15.61 20.83
CA GLY A 176 1.50 -15.52 19.37
C GLY A 176 1.89 -14.15 18.80
N PRO A 177 1.56 -13.88 17.53
CA PRO A 177 1.92 -12.61 16.90
C PRO A 177 1.28 -11.43 17.66
N GLY A 178 2.07 -10.39 17.92
CA GLY A 178 1.60 -9.15 18.53
C GLY A 178 2.73 -8.23 19.02
N GLU A 179 2.38 -6.96 19.22
CA GLU A 179 3.25 -5.90 19.78
C GLU A 179 2.94 -5.60 21.27
N SER A 180 2.13 -6.45 21.90
CA SER A 180 1.66 -6.27 23.29
C SER A 180 2.29 -7.28 24.25
N ALA A 181 2.49 -6.85 25.50
CA ALA A 181 2.79 -7.71 26.63
C ALA A 181 1.51 -7.92 27.45
N THR A 182 1.09 -9.17 27.61
CA THR A 182 -0.05 -9.55 28.45
C THR A 182 0.44 -10.00 29.80
N VAL A 183 -0.08 -9.40 30.86
CA VAL A 183 0.28 -9.68 32.26
C VAL A 183 -0.98 -9.97 33.07
N SER A 184 -0.81 -10.45 34.30
CA SER A 184 -1.93 -10.62 35.23
C SER A 184 -2.74 -9.33 35.36
N THR A 185 -4.07 -9.42 35.44
CA THR A 185 -4.97 -8.26 35.53
C THR A 185 -4.62 -7.32 36.68
N ASP A 186 -4.19 -7.83 37.83
CA ASP A 186 -3.75 -7.00 38.97
C ASP A 186 -2.55 -6.12 38.62
N LEU A 187 -1.54 -6.69 37.96
CA LEU A 187 -0.37 -5.94 37.50
C LEU A 187 -0.77 -4.94 36.41
N ALA A 188 -1.58 -5.34 35.43
CA ALA A 188 -2.07 -4.44 34.40
C ALA A 188 -2.79 -3.24 35.03
N HIS A 189 -3.69 -3.47 35.99
CA HIS A 189 -4.40 -2.41 36.71
C HIS A 189 -3.45 -1.46 37.43
N SER A 190 -2.37 -1.95 38.05
CA SER A 190 -1.36 -1.08 38.69
C SER A 190 -0.58 -0.20 37.70
N VAL A 191 -0.50 -0.60 36.43
CA VAL A 191 0.26 0.10 35.38
C VAL A 191 -0.63 1.06 34.59
N VAL A 192 -1.83 0.62 34.19
CA VAL A 192 -2.69 1.33 33.24
C VAL A 192 -4.03 1.79 33.86
N GLY A 193 -4.26 1.48 35.13
CA GLY A 193 -5.52 1.79 35.81
C GLY A 193 -6.70 1.01 35.22
N ASP A 194 -7.85 1.68 35.14
CA ASP A 194 -9.09 1.11 34.60
C ASP A 194 -9.20 1.15 33.08
N ASN A 195 -8.19 1.71 32.41
CA ASN A 195 -8.18 1.87 30.96
C ASN A 195 -8.32 0.50 30.28
N GLY A 196 -9.23 0.40 29.32
CA GLY A 196 -9.47 -0.88 28.66
C GLY A 196 -10.71 -0.90 27.79
N TRP A 197 -11.03 -2.09 27.31
CA TRP A 197 -12.20 -2.36 26.48
C TRP A 197 -12.79 -3.73 26.83
N TRP A 198 -13.91 -4.06 26.21
CA TRP A 198 -14.48 -5.40 26.27
C TRP A 198 -14.52 -6.05 24.90
N THR A 199 -14.25 -7.36 24.87
CA THR A 199 -14.56 -8.21 23.73
C THR A 199 -15.69 -9.15 24.10
N ILE A 200 -16.68 -9.26 23.21
CA ILE A 200 -17.88 -10.05 23.46
C ILE A 200 -17.95 -11.17 22.44
N THR A 201 -18.04 -12.40 22.93
CA THR A 201 -18.19 -13.61 22.12
C THR A 201 -19.60 -14.16 22.30
N ALA A 202 -20.30 -14.30 21.17
CA ALA A 202 -21.63 -14.87 21.11
C ALA A 202 -21.58 -16.41 21.28
N PRO A 203 -22.72 -17.04 21.67
CA PRO A 203 -22.81 -18.49 21.83
C PRO A 203 -22.40 -19.26 20.57
N GLU A 204 -21.98 -20.50 20.78
CA GLU A 204 -21.60 -21.39 19.68
C GLU A 204 -22.76 -21.62 18.69
N GLY A 205 -22.50 -21.42 17.41
CA GLY A 205 -23.50 -21.50 16.34
C GLY A 205 -24.21 -20.19 16.03
N GLU A 206 -24.12 -19.19 16.93
CA GLU A 206 -24.76 -17.89 16.77
C GLU A 206 -23.80 -16.78 16.33
N GLN A 207 -22.50 -17.05 16.23
CA GLN A 207 -21.48 -16.02 15.98
C GLN A 207 -21.62 -15.26 14.65
N LYS A 208 -22.43 -15.76 13.71
CA LYS A 208 -22.66 -15.12 12.41
C LYS A 208 -23.98 -14.34 12.34
N ARG A 209 -24.72 -14.26 13.45
CA ARG A 209 -25.95 -13.47 13.53
C ARG A 209 -25.64 -11.98 13.35
N ARG A 210 -26.54 -11.28 12.64
CA ARG A 210 -26.39 -9.85 12.32
C ARG A 210 -27.11 -8.93 13.31
N ASP A 211 -27.83 -9.49 14.27
CA ASP A 211 -28.57 -8.77 15.31
C ASP A 211 -27.84 -8.79 16.66
N LEU A 212 -26.64 -9.36 16.74
CA LEU A 212 -25.86 -9.48 17.98
C LEU A 212 -25.62 -8.13 18.64
N ALA A 213 -25.23 -7.12 17.87
CA ALA A 213 -25.00 -5.77 18.40
C ALA A 213 -26.29 -5.15 18.95
N GLN A 214 -27.43 -5.38 18.29
CA GLN A 214 -28.73 -4.87 18.73
C GLN A 214 -29.16 -5.50 20.06
N ILE A 215 -28.99 -6.82 20.19
CA ILE A 215 -29.28 -7.56 21.42
C ILE A 215 -28.40 -7.05 22.57
N PHE A 216 -27.10 -6.96 22.34
CA PHE A 216 -26.15 -6.54 23.38
C PHE A 216 -26.29 -5.05 23.74
N GLY A 217 -26.52 -4.19 22.74
CA GLY A 217 -26.79 -2.77 22.93
C GLY A 217 -28.09 -2.52 23.70
N ALA A 218 -29.14 -3.31 23.46
CA ALA A 218 -30.38 -3.23 24.25
C ALA A 218 -30.17 -3.66 25.71
N ALA A 219 -29.30 -4.65 25.96
CA ALA A 219 -28.99 -5.11 27.31
C ALA A 219 -28.12 -4.12 28.10
N THR A 220 -27.17 -3.45 27.44
CA THR A 220 -26.20 -2.54 28.08
C THR A 220 -26.57 -1.06 28.00
N GLY A 221 -27.49 -0.69 27.10
CA GLY A 221 -27.82 0.70 26.78
C GLY A 221 -26.75 1.44 25.96
N LEU A 222 -25.72 0.74 25.49
CA LEU A 222 -24.65 1.34 24.70
C LEU A 222 -25.06 1.51 23.23
N PRO A 223 -24.64 2.59 22.56
CA PRO A 223 -24.82 2.75 21.13
C PRO A 223 -24.01 1.69 20.36
N THR A 224 -24.50 1.34 19.17
CA THR A 224 -23.90 0.29 18.32
C THR A 224 -23.64 0.81 16.91
N THR A 225 -22.56 0.38 16.28
CA THR A 225 -22.25 0.70 14.89
C THR A 225 -21.50 -0.44 14.21
N THR A 226 -21.72 -0.61 12.91
CA THR A 226 -20.90 -1.47 12.03
C THR A 226 -19.81 -0.67 11.31
N ASP A 227 -19.88 0.66 11.36
CA ASP A 227 -18.93 1.56 10.70
C ASP A 227 -17.77 1.90 11.66
N PRO A 228 -16.54 1.46 11.36
CA PRO A 228 -15.38 1.77 12.19
C PRO A 228 -14.98 3.26 12.17
N ALA A 229 -15.52 4.07 11.25
CA ALA A 229 -15.25 5.50 11.19
C ALA A 229 -16.01 6.30 12.28
N VAL A 230 -17.07 5.72 12.84
CA VAL A 230 -17.86 6.32 13.91
C VAL A 230 -17.04 6.27 15.20
N GLN A 231 -16.82 7.43 15.82
CA GLN A 231 -16.15 7.53 17.11
C GLN A 231 -17.17 7.56 18.26
N PRO A 232 -16.82 7.05 19.45
CA PRO A 232 -17.67 7.18 20.63
C PRO A 232 -17.90 8.65 21.00
N ASP A 233 -19.07 8.93 21.57
CA ASP A 233 -19.32 10.22 22.22
C ASP A 233 -18.44 10.31 23.48
N ARG A 234 -17.59 11.34 23.55
CA ARG A 234 -16.69 11.58 24.69
C ARG A 234 -17.43 11.80 26.00
N ASN A 235 -18.68 12.27 25.95
CA ASN A 235 -19.53 12.45 27.12
C ASN A 235 -20.45 11.24 27.36
N GLY A 236 -20.38 10.22 26.50
CA GLY A 236 -21.19 9.01 26.56
C GLY A 236 -20.59 7.94 27.47
N SER A 237 -21.12 6.72 27.34
CA SER A 237 -20.70 5.54 28.13
C SER A 237 -19.81 4.56 27.37
N GLY A 238 -19.54 4.82 26.09
CA GLY A 238 -18.79 3.94 25.18
C GLY A 238 -19.54 3.68 23.88
N LEU A 239 -19.01 2.77 23.07
CA LEU A 239 -19.57 2.39 21.77
C LEU A 239 -19.30 0.91 21.50
N ILE A 240 -20.28 0.22 20.95
CA ILE A 240 -20.16 -1.17 20.50
C ILE A 240 -19.87 -1.16 18.98
N TYR A 241 -18.72 -1.67 18.58
CA TYR A 241 -18.45 -2.05 17.20
C TYR A 241 -18.95 -3.47 16.95
N ASP A 242 -19.82 -3.60 15.95
CA ASP A 242 -20.26 -4.89 15.42
C ASP A 242 -19.28 -5.37 14.35
N THR A 243 -18.54 -6.44 14.67
CA THR A 243 -17.49 -6.98 13.79
C THR A 243 -18.06 -7.92 12.73
N VAL A 244 -19.34 -8.29 12.86
CA VAL A 244 -20.05 -9.27 12.02
C VAL A 244 -21.00 -8.60 11.02
N GLY A 245 -21.74 -7.58 11.47
CA GLY A 245 -22.89 -6.98 10.80
C GLY A 245 -22.61 -6.06 9.59
N GLY A 246 -21.38 -6.02 9.08
CA GLY A 246 -20.94 -5.10 8.04
C GLY A 246 -21.76 -5.12 6.73
N VAL A 247 -21.78 -3.98 6.04
CA VAL A 247 -22.39 -3.81 4.71
C VAL A 247 -21.28 -3.85 3.65
N GLY A 248 -21.07 -5.01 3.03
CA GLY A 248 -20.11 -5.17 1.93
C GLY A 248 -19.33 -6.48 1.95
N PRO A 249 -18.40 -6.67 1.00
CA PRO A 249 -17.56 -7.87 0.92
C PRO A 249 -16.35 -7.84 1.88
N LEU A 250 -16.07 -6.71 2.53
CA LEU A 250 -14.90 -6.53 3.40
C LEU A 250 -15.24 -6.86 4.85
N THR A 251 -14.28 -7.42 5.58
CA THR A 251 -14.40 -7.66 7.03
C THR A 251 -14.23 -6.37 7.83
N PHE A 252 -14.63 -6.38 9.10
CA PHE A 252 -14.47 -5.22 9.98
C PHE A 252 -13.01 -4.77 10.09
N GLU A 253 -12.07 -5.71 10.23
CA GLU A 253 -10.63 -5.44 10.31
C GLU A 253 -10.12 -4.76 9.04
N GLN A 254 -10.62 -5.17 7.87
CA GLN A 254 -10.27 -4.56 6.59
C GLN A 254 -10.81 -3.13 6.47
N ASN A 255 -12.05 -2.88 6.90
CA ASN A 255 -12.63 -1.54 6.91
C ASN A 255 -11.91 -0.62 7.92
N PHE A 256 -11.59 -1.12 9.11
CA PHE A 256 -10.85 -0.37 10.13
C PHE A 256 -9.41 -0.06 9.65
N SER A 257 -8.75 -1.05 9.05
CA SER A 257 -7.44 -0.90 8.40
C SER A 257 -7.44 0.19 7.31
N ALA A 258 -8.51 0.26 6.51
CA ALA A 258 -8.65 1.27 5.47
C ALA A 258 -8.66 2.71 6.05
N LEU A 259 -9.15 2.91 7.27
CA LEU A 259 -9.11 4.23 7.94
C LEU A 259 -7.67 4.69 8.20
N PHE A 260 -6.77 3.77 8.58
CA PHE A 260 -5.35 4.11 8.78
C PHE A 260 -4.65 4.49 7.48
N SER A 261 -4.86 3.71 6.41
CA SER A 261 -4.31 4.04 5.08
C SER A 261 -4.90 5.35 4.54
N GLY A 262 -6.19 5.60 4.80
CA GLY A 262 -6.87 6.85 4.47
C GLY A 262 -6.23 8.07 5.14
N LYS A 263 -5.85 7.97 6.43
CA LYS A 263 -5.15 9.05 7.12
C LYS A 263 -3.81 9.40 6.47
N VAL A 264 -3.02 8.40 6.05
CA VAL A 264 -1.74 8.63 5.37
C VAL A 264 -1.96 9.25 3.98
N THR A 265 -2.89 8.71 3.20
CA THR A 265 -3.18 9.19 1.83
C THR A 265 -3.84 10.58 1.80
N GLY A 266 -4.64 10.91 2.82
CA GLY A 266 -5.24 12.24 2.99
C GLY A 266 -4.34 13.27 3.67
N SER A 267 -3.17 12.86 4.17
CA SER A 267 -2.22 13.76 4.83
C SER A 267 -1.43 14.62 3.86
N THR A 268 -0.60 15.53 4.39
CA THR A 268 0.37 16.31 3.62
C THR A 268 1.31 15.43 2.78
N LEU A 269 1.68 14.24 3.26
CA LEU A 269 2.48 13.28 2.48
C LEU A 269 1.73 12.79 1.24
N GLY A 270 0.45 12.47 1.40
CA GLY A 270 -0.43 12.10 0.29
C GLY A 270 -0.59 13.20 -0.75
N LEU A 271 -0.71 14.45 -0.31
CA LEU A 271 -0.75 15.61 -1.20
C LEU A 271 0.57 15.78 -1.97
N ILE A 272 1.71 15.68 -1.30
CA ILE A 272 3.04 15.75 -1.92
C ILE A 272 3.20 14.63 -2.97
N SER A 273 2.80 13.40 -2.64
CA SER A 273 2.79 12.29 -3.59
C SER A 273 1.92 12.57 -4.81
N THR A 274 0.73 13.14 -4.60
CA THR A 274 -0.20 13.47 -5.70
C THR A 274 0.38 14.53 -6.63
N ILE A 275 0.96 15.60 -6.08
CA ILE A 275 1.66 16.64 -6.85
C ILE A 275 2.86 16.03 -7.58
N GLY A 276 3.64 15.17 -6.91
CA GLY A 276 4.77 14.47 -7.48
C GLY A 276 4.38 13.60 -8.69
N LEU A 277 3.24 12.89 -8.61
CA LEU A 277 2.70 12.12 -9.72
C LEU A 277 2.38 13.00 -10.94
N ILE A 278 1.67 14.12 -10.71
CA ILE A 278 1.32 15.09 -11.75
C ILE A 278 2.59 15.65 -12.40
N LEU A 279 3.57 16.05 -11.58
CA LEU A 279 4.83 16.58 -12.07
C LEU A 279 5.61 15.53 -12.89
N GLY A 280 5.64 14.28 -12.44
CA GLY A 280 6.23 13.16 -13.18
C GLY A 280 5.59 12.92 -14.54
N PHE A 281 4.26 12.99 -14.59
CA PHE A 281 3.49 12.91 -15.84
C PHE A 281 3.88 14.04 -16.80
N VAL A 282 3.92 15.28 -16.30
CA VAL A 282 4.33 16.45 -17.10
C VAL A 282 5.76 16.30 -17.60
N ILE A 283 6.71 15.90 -16.74
CA ILE A 283 8.11 15.67 -17.12
C ILE A 283 8.21 14.61 -18.22
N ALA A 284 7.46 13.50 -18.11
CA ALA A 284 7.44 12.46 -19.13
C ALA A 284 6.99 13.04 -20.48
N VAL A 285 5.81 13.68 -20.51
CA VAL A 285 5.22 14.24 -21.73
C VAL A 285 6.13 15.29 -22.36
N SER A 286 6.65 16.23 -21.57
CA SER A 286 7.56 17.27 -22.04
C SER A 286 8.85 16.67 -22.63
N SER A 287 9.40 15.64 -21.98
CA SER A 287 10.62 14.99 -22.45
C SER A 287 10.42 14.25 -23.78
N PHE A 288 9.29 13.55 -23.94
CA PHE A 288 8.94 12.87 -25.19
C PHE A 288 8.59 13.86 -26.31
N LEU A 289 7.84 14.93 -26.02
CA LEU A 289 7.58 15.98 -27.01
C LEU A 289 8.87 16.60 -27.55
N ALA A 290 9.82 16.89 -26.66
CA ALA A 290 11.14 17.34 -27.08
C ALA A 290 11.86 16.28 -27.95
N ALA A 291 11.67 14.97 -27.65
CA ALA A 291 12.32 13.89 -28.39
C ALA A 291 11.80 13.76 -29.82
N VAL A 292 10.49 13.92 -29.96
CA VAL A 292 9.81 13.95 -31.24
C VAL A 292 10.22 15.19 -32.05
N ALA A 293 10.33 16.35 -31.40
CA ALA A 293 10.72 17.60 -32.04
C ALA A 293 12.16 17.56 -32.59
N GLU A 294 13.12 17.04 -31.83
CA GLU A 294 14.53 16.91 -32.25
C GLU A 294 14.72 15.97 -33.45
N ARG A 295 13.85 14.97 -33.59
CA ARG A 295 13.91 13.95 -34.67
C ARG A 295 12.88 14.17 -35.77
N LYS A 296 12.22 15.34 -35.79
CA LYS A 296 11.15 15.66 -36.76
C LYS A 296 11.59 15.44 -38.21
N ARG A 297 12.82 15.85 -38.55
CA ARG A 297 13.38 15.69 -39.90
C ARG A 297 13.66 14.22 -40.24
N GLU A 298 14.11 13.42 -39.29
CA GLU A 298 14.36 11.99 -39.49
C GLU A 298 13.05 11.26 -39.80
N PHE A 299 11.98 11.58 -39.06
CA PHE A 299 10.63 11.06 -39.31
C PHE A 299 10.08 11.51 -40.66
N GLY A 300 10.33 12.76 -41.08
CA GLY A 300 9.96 13.24 -42.42
C GLY A 300 10.60 12.45 -43.57
N ILE A 301 11.88 12.06 -43.42
CA ILE A 301 12.58 11.23 -44.41
C ILE A 301 12.01 9.81 -44.43
N MET A 302 11.75 9.21 -43.28
CA MET A 302 11.21 7.84 -43.21
C MET A 302 9.76 7.76 -43.70
N SER A 303 8.94 8.78 -43.43
CA SER A 303 7.58 8.85 -43.95
C SER A 303 7.54 9.03 -45.47
N SER A 304 8.52 9.71 -46.09
CA SER A 304 8.55 9.89 -47.55
C SER A 304 8.95 8.62 -48.33
N ILE A 305 9.64 7.68 -47.66
CA ILE A 305 9.96 6.35 -48.21
C ILE A 305 8.92 5.28 -47.83
N GLY A 306 7.85 5.65 -47.14
CA GLY A 306 6.74 4.76 -46.78
C GLY A 306 6.92 3.96 -45.48
N LEU A 307 7.89 4.31 -44.62
CA LEU A 307 8.20 3.60 -43.37
C LEU A 307 7.60 4.27 -42.12
N ALA A 308 6.42 4.89 -42.26
CA ALA A 308 5.81 5.68 -41.18
C ALA A 308 5.37 4.80 -39.98
N ASP A 309 4.88 3.59 -40.26
CA ASP A 309 4.42 2.66 -39.22
C ASP A 309 5.61 2.04 -38.47
N GLU A 310 6.69 1.68 -39.15
CA GLU A 310 7.91 1.18 -38.54
C GLU A 310 8.52 2.21 -37.58
N VAL A 311 8.52 3.48 -37.99
CA VAL A 311 8.94 4.61 -37.16
C VAL A 311 8.16 4.69 -35.86
N LEU A 312 6.83 4.54 -35.94
CA LEU A 312 5.96 4.54 -34.76
C LEU A 312 6.38 3.42 -33.80
N TYR A 313 6.59 2.21 -34.32
CA TYR A 313 7.01 1.07 -33.50
C TYR A 313 8.40 1.27 -32.87
N PHE A 314 9.38 1.81 -33.61
CA PHE A 314 10.71 2.10 -33.05
C PHE A 314 10.62 3.09 -31.89
N PHE A 315 9.86 4.17 -32.05
CA PHE A 315 9.68 5.16 -30.99
C PHE A 315 8.90 4.59 -29.80
N LEU A 316 7.86 3.79 -30.05
CA LEU A 316 7.06 3.18 -29.00
C LEU A 316 7.90 2.21 -28.16
N VAL A 317 8.77 1.41 -28.80
CA VAL A 317 9.71 0.53 -28.10
C VAL A 317 10.76 1.32 -27.31
N GLU A 318 11.32 2.40 -27.88
CA GLU A 318 12.25 3.29 -27.15
C GLU A 318 11.58 3.90 -25.90
N SER A 319 10.35 4.37 -26.06
CA SER A 319 9.56 4.95 -24.96
C SER A 319 9.20 3.90 -23.91
N ALA A 320 8.81 2.70 -24.34
CA ALA A 320 8.52 1.60 -23.43
C ALA A 320 9.76 1.21 -22.59
N ILE A 321 10.95 1.18 -23.19
CA ILE A 321 12.20 0.93 -22.47
C ILE A 321 12.43 2.02 -21.41
N VAL A 322 12.24 3.30 -21.76
CA VAL A 322 12.36 4.42 -20.81
C VAL A 322 11.39 4.25 -19.65
N PHE A 323 10.11 3.97 -19.91
CA PHE A 323 9.11 3.79 -18.85
C PHE A 323 9.40 2.59 -17.95
N VAL A 324 9.79 1.45 -18.52
CA VAL A 324 10.13 0.24 -17.74
C VAL A 324 11.36 0.51 -16.87
N VAL A 325 12.41 1.11 -17.41
CA VAL A 325 13.62 1.43 -16.63
C VAL A 325 13.31 2.45 -15.55
N ALA A 326 12.57 3.51 -15.86
CA ALA A 326 12.16 4.50 -14.86
C ALA A 326 11.28 3.91 -13.75
N TYR A 327 10.36 3.01 -14.10
CA TYR A 327 9.55 2.29 -13.14
C TYR A 327 10.39 1.43 -12.22
N LEU A 328 11.29 0.60 -12.77
CA LEU A 328 12.17 -0.26 -11.98
C LEU A 328 13.07 0.57 -11.05
N VAL A 329 13.72 1.61 -11.58
CA VAL A 329 14.58 2.50 -10.77
C VAL A 329 13.78 3.21 -9.68
N GLY A 330 12.59 3.72 -10.01
CA GLY A 330 11.75 4.44 -9.05
C GLY A 330 11.21 3.54 -7.95
N VAL A 331 10.70 2.35 -8.29
CA VAL A 331 10.13 1.40 -7.33
C VAL A 331 11.21 0.78 -6.45
N LEU A 332 12.35 0.40 -7.01
CA LEU A 332 13.48 -0.12 -6.23
C LEU A 332 14.07 0.97 -5.32
N GLY A 333 14.22 2.18 -5.84
CA GLY A 333 14.67 3.34 -5.07
C GLY A 333 13.73 3.66 -3.91
N ALA A 334 12.41 3.59 -4.14
CA ALA A 334 11.40 3.76 -3.08
C ALA A 334 11.48 2.64 -2.03
N GLY A 335 11.61 1.38 -2.45
CA GLY A 335 11.75 0.25 -1.53
C GLY A 335 12.98 0.40 -0.64
N ALA A 336 14.14 0.73 -1.23
CA ALA A 336 15.36 1.00 -0.48
C ALA A 336 15.20 2.20 0.48
N ALA A 337 14.57 3.29 0.02
CA ALA A 337 14.34 4.47 0.86
C ALA A 337 13.45 4.14 2.08
N VAL A 338 12.34 3.43 1.88
CA VAL A 338 11.44 3.04 2.98
C VAL A 338 12.16 2.10 3.96
N ALA A 339 12.87 1.09 3.45
CA ALA A 339 13.60 0.12 4.28
C ALA A 339 14.70 0.77 5.13
N LEU A 340 15.39 1.79 4.59
CA LEU A 340 16.46 2.48 5.31
C LEU A 340 15.95 3.54 6.28
N VAL A 341 14.86 4.24 5.95
CA VAL A 341 14.36 5.37 6.76
C VAL A 341 13.39 4.90 7.84
N ILE A 342 12.55 3.90 7.56
CA ILE A 342 11.51 3.42 8.50
C ILE A 342 11.47 1.87 8.49
N PRO A 343 12.53 1.20 9.00
CA PRO A 343 12.63 -0.26 8.92
C PRO A 343 11.48 -0.98 9.64
N GLY A 344 10.93 -0.40 10.71
CA GLY A 344 9.88 -1.02 11.53
C GLY A 344 8.53 -1.21 10.84
N ILE A 345 8.25 -0.49 9.75
CA ILE A 345 7.00 -0.64 8.97
C ILE A 345 7.25 -1.11 7.54
N ALA A 346 8.51 -1.35 7.16
CA ALA A 346 8.87 -1.66 5.78
C ALA A 346 8.54 -3.13 5.45
N THR A 347 7.33 -3.40 4.95
CA THR A 347 6.94 -4.75 4.52
C THR A 347 7.04 -4.92 3.02
N VAL A 348 7.51 -6.10 2.59
CA VAL A 348 7.60 -6.46 1.16
C VAL A 348 6.22 -6.48 0.51
N THR A 349 5.19 -6.88 1.27
CA THR A 349 3.79 -6.89 0.83
C THR A 349 3.27 -5.47 0.53
N ALA A 350 3.49 -4.51 1.44
CA ALA A 350 3.12 -3.11 1.21
C ALA A 350 3.83 -2.50 0.00
N TRP A 351 5.14 -2.77 -0.13
CA TRP A 351 5.92 -2.30 -1.27
C TRP A 351 5.42 -2.91 -2.59
N ALA A 352 5.13 -4.22 -2.61
CA ALA A 352 4.61 -4.89 -3.79
C ALA A 352 3.23 -4.38 -4.20
N GLN A 353 2.34 -4.12 -3.23
CA GLN A 353 1.03 -3.50 -3.49
C GLN A 353 1.19 -2.09 -4.08
N ALA A 354 2.07 -1.26 -3.52
CA ALA A 354 2.37 0.07 -4.04
C ALA A 354 2.96 0.01 -5.45
N ALA A 355 3.91 -0.89 -5.68
CA ALA A 355 4.53 -1.13 -6.98
C ALA A 355 3.50 -1.54 -8.04
N GLY A 356 2.62 -2.48 -7.72
CA GLY A 356 1.55 -2.94 -8.60
C GLY A 356 0.55 -1.83 -8.94
N MET A 357 0.18 -1.03 -7.94
CA MET A 357 -0.68 0.13 -8.15
C MET A 357 -0.06 1.16 -9.09
N VAL A 358 1.24 1.48 -8.92
CA VAL A 358 1.93 2.43 -9.81
C VAL A 358 2.10 1.84 -11.22
N ALA A 359 2.34 0.54 -11.35
CA ALA A 359 2.43 -0.14 -12.64
C ALA A 359 1.15 0.01 -13.48
N ALA A 360 -0.03 0.06 -12.84
CA ALA A 360 -1.30 0.25 -13.50
C ALA A 360 -1.41 1.59 -14.27
N PHE A 361 -0.57 2.59 -13.94
CA PHE A 361 -0.53 3.87 -14.65
C PHE A 361 0.38 3.88 -15.88
N ILE A 362 1.26 2.87 -16.04
CA ILE A 362 2.21 2.80 -17.17
C ILE A 362 1.50 2.81 -18.53
N PRO A 363 0.39 2.06 -18.77
CA PRO A 363 -0.31 2.11 -20.04
C PRO A 363 -0.84 3.52 -20.36
N ALA A 364 -1.40 4.22 -19.38
CA ALA A 364 -1.89 5.59 -19.55
C ALA A 364 -0.75 6.56 -19.89
N MET A 365 0.39 6.44 -19.19
CA MET A 365 1.61 7.21 -19.47
C MET A 365 2.15 6.94 -20.88
N ALA A 366 2.16 5.68 -21.32
CA ALA A 366 2.64 5.31 -22.65
C ALA A 366 1.73 5.89 -23.76
N ILE A 367 0.41 5.84 -23.56
CA ILE A 367 -0.55 6.40 -24.51
C ILE A 367 -0.37 7.92 -24.61
N VAL A 368 -0.42 8.64 -23.48
CA VAL A 368 -0.42 10.10 -23.52
C VAL A 368 0.96 10.68 -23.78
N GLY A 369 2.00 10.10 -23.17
CA GLY A 369 3.37 10.58 -23.25
C GLY A 369 4.08 10.22 -24.55
N ALA A 370 3.81 9.06 -25.14
CA ALA A 370 4.54 8.58 -26.32
C ALA A 370 3.66 8.43 -27.57
N LEU A 371 2.52 7.76 -27.46
CA LEU A 371 1.69 7.44 -28.63
C LEU A 371 1.04 8.67 -29.25
N ILE A 372 0.38 9.53 -28.45
CA ILE A 372 -0.32 10.72 -28.97
C ILE A 372 0.64 11.68 -29.70
N PRO A 373 1.81 12.07 -29.15
CA PRO A 373 2.73 12.97 -29.84
C PRO A 373 3.22 12.44 -31.18
N VAL A 374 3.60 11.16 -31.25
CA VAL A 374 4.11 10.57 -32.49
C VAL A 374 3.02 10.39 -33.51
N HIS A 375 1.85 9.92 -33.11
CA HIS A 375 0.72 9.76 -34.03
C HIS A 375 0.34 11.11 -34.65
N ARG A 376 0.29 12.19 -33.84
CA ARG A 376 0.06 13.55 -34.36
C ARG A 376 1.15 14.02 -35.31
N LEU A 377 2.41 13.61 -35.10
CA LEU A 377 3.50 13.98 -36.01
C LEU A 377 3.38 13.26 -37.35
N LEU A 378 3.09 11.96 -37.35
CA LEU A 378 2.99 11.14 -38.56
C LEU A 378 1.79 11.50 -39.45
N GLN A 379 0.78 12.16 -38.89
CA GLN A 379 -0.34 12.73 -39.65
C GLN A 379 0.02 14.00 -40.44
N GLN A 380 1.17 14.63 -40.17
CA GLN A 380 1.63 15.79 -40.93
C GLN A 380 2.21 15.36 -42.28
N ARG A 381 2.10 16.22 -43.30
CA ARG A 381 2.64 15.88 -44.63
C ARG A 381 4.17 15.79 -44.54
N PRO A 382 4.82 14.81 -45.20
CA PRO A 382 6.29 14.65 -45.13
C PRO A 382 7.06 15.93 -45.47
N VAL A 383 6.53 16.76 -46.38
CA VAL A 383 7.11 18.06 -46.76
C VAL A 383 7.15 19.06 -45.58
N ASP A 384 6.14 19.05 -44.71
CA ASP A 384 6.05 19.94 -43.54
C ASP A 384 7.03 19.51 -42.43
N LEU A 385 7.40 18.22 -42.40
CA LEU A 385 8.38 17.66 -41.48
C LEU A 385 9.83 17.98 -41.87
N LEU A 386 10.07 18.30 -43.15
CA LEU A 386 11.40 18.56 -43.72
C LEU A 386 11.76 20.04 -43.80
N GLY A 387 10.88 20.95 -43.35
CA GLY A 387 11.09 22.40 -43.40
C GLY A 387 10.31 23.10 -44.52
N GLY A 388 9.18 22.53 -44.95
CA GLY A 388 8.17 23.28 -45.70
C GLY A 388 7.78 24.54 -44.92
N ARG A 389 7.98 25.70 -45.57
CA ARG A 389 7.84 27.06 -45.04
C ARG A 389 6.58 27.31 -44.23
#